data_AF-F2K1E5-F1
#
_entry.id   AF-F2K1E5-F1
#
_cell.length_a   1.000
_cell.length_b   1.000
_cell.length_c   1.000
_cell.angle_alpha   90.00
_cell.angle_beta   90.00
_cell.angle_gamma   90.00
#
_symmetry.space_group_name_H-M   'P 1'
#
loop_
_entity.id
_entity.type
_entity.pdbx_description
1 polymer ?
#
loop_
_entity_poly.entity_id
_entity_poly.type
_entity_poly.pdbx_seq_one_letter_code
_entity_poly.pdbx_strand_id
1 'polypeptide(L)'
;MRDLFNEFPDTEAAYLEVANNAHDLARWKPSHEVLYEAGRRVGFSKIRRRDTGAGKRAFGKIYKEVCKAHMRGERFPRSVIEPQNTGEKLTAREVHARRQIGRERIGDIRAILEG
;
A
#
# COMPACT_ATOMS: atom_id res chain seq x y z
N MET A 1 6.45 -37.06 9.12
CA MET A 1 7.48 -36.00 9.11
C MET A 1 6.75 -34.71 8.77
N ARG A 2 6.53 -33.79 9.73
CA ARG A 2 5.87 -32.51 9.47
C ARG A 2 6.94 -31.57 8.90
N ASP A 3 6.73 -31.08 7.69
CA ASP A 3 7.69 -30.26 6.96
C ASP A 3 8.11 -29.02 7.74
N LEU A 4 9.38 -28.96 8.14
CA LEU A 4 10.04 -27.75 8.62
C LEU A 4 10.11 -26.63 7.56
N PHE A 5 9.65 -26.89 6.32
CA PHE A 5 9.59 -25.93 5.23
C PHE A 5 8.25 -25.20 5.11
N ASN A 6 7.25 -25.53 5.93
CA ASN A 6 5.91 -24.93 5.88
C ASN A 6 5.74 -23.64 6.71
N GLU A 7 6.84 -23.06 7.20
CA GLU A 7 6.79 -21.83 8.01
C GLU A 7 6.60 -20.57 7.14
N PHE A 8 7.07 -20.59 5.89
CA PHE A 8 7.02 -19.42 5.00
C PHE A 8 6.27 -19.73 3.71
N PRO A 9 5.45 -18.80 3.21
CA PRO A 9 4.84 -18.95 1.90
C PRO A 9 5.89 -18.96 0.78
N ASP A 10 5.57 -19.61 -0.33
CA ASP A 10 6.40 -19.58 -1.54
C ASP A 10 6.68 -18.15 -1.98
N THR A 11 7.85 -17.93 -2.61
CA THR A 11 8.27 -16.56 -3.00
C THR A 11 7.26 -15.88 -3.93
N GLU A 12 6.59 -16.64 -4.80
CA GLU A 12 5.56 -16.10 -5.68
C GLU A 12 4.26 -15.76 -4.92
N ALA A 13 3.81 -16.64 -4.03
CA ALA A 13 2.65 -16.39 -3.18
C ALA A 13 2.88 -15.18 -2.27
N ALA A 14 4.07 -15.11 -1.65
CA ALA A 14 4.53 -13.99 -0.84
C ALA A 14 4.51 -12.67 -1.62
N TYR A 15 5.06 -12.67 -2.85
CA TYR A 15 5.06 -11.51 -3.72
C TYR A 15 3.64 -11.06 -4.06
N LEU A 16 2.75 -11.99 -4.41
CA LEU A 16 1.37 -11.69 -4.77
C LEU A 16 0.60 -11.09 -3.60
N GLU A 17 0.75 -11.66 -2.40
CA GLU A 17 0.12 -11.11 -1.19
C GLU A 17 0.58 -9.67 -0.95
N VAL A 18 1.89 -9.43 -0.96
CA VAL A 18 2.46 -8.10 -0.73
C VAL A 18 2.00 -7.13 -1.82
N ALA A 19 2.04 -7.54 -3.09
CA ALA A 19 1.64 -6.69 -4.21
C ALA A 19 0.14 -6.34 -4.18
N ASN A 20 -0.72 -7.29 -3.78
CA ASN A 20 -2.15 -7.07 -3.66
C ASN A 20 -2.49 -6.13 -2.50
N ASN A 21 -1.72 -6.17 -1.41
CA ASN A 21 -1.97 -5.37 -0.21
C ASN A 21 -1.12 -4.08 -0.11
N ALA A 22 -0.19 -3.84 -1.04
CA ALA A 22 0.71 -2.69 -1.06
C ALA A 22 0.00 -1.31 -1.09
N HIS A 23 -1.30 -1.28 -1.39
CA HIS A 23 -2.10 -0.06 -1.42
C HIS A 23 -2.76 0.30 -0.08
N ASP A 24 -2.93 -0.67 0.83
CA ASP A 24 -3.57 -0.48 2.15
C ASP A 24 -2.71 -1.07 3.27
N LEU A 25 -1.52 -0.48 3.45
CA LEU A 25 -0.56 -0.89 4.46
C LEU A 25 -1.03 -0.59 5.89
N ALA A 26 -2.07 0.22 6.09
CA ALA A 26 -2.60 0.52 7.42
C ALA A 26 -3.49 -0.62 7.92
N ARG A 27 -4.29 -1.24 7.04
CA ARG A 27 -5.25 -2.29 7.41
C ARG A 27 -4.78 -3.70 7.09
N TRP A 28 -3.80 -3.85 6.20
CA TRP A 28 -3.29 -5.16 5.83
C TRP A 28 -2.76 -5.94 7.04
N LYS A 29 -3.21 -7.18 7.21
CA LYS A 29 -2.65 -8.16 8.16
C LYS A 29 -1.88 -9.21 7.35
N PRO A 30 -0.54 -9.14 7.31
CA PRO A 30 0.25 -10.08 6.53
C PRO A 30 0.13 -11.48 7.12
N SER A 31 0.12 -12.50 6.26
CA SER A 31 0.12 -13.92 6.68
C SER A 31 1.34 -14.27 7.53
N HIS A 32 2.45 -13.56 7.32
CA HIS A 32 3.67 -13.68 8.11
C HIS A 32 4.42 -12.34 8.18
N GLU A 33 5.05 -12.04 9.31
CA GLU A 33 5.84 -10.81 9.50
C GLU A 33 6.93 -10.57 8.44
N VAL A 34 7.53 -11.64 7.89
CA VAL A 34 8.56 -11.54 6.85
C VAL A 34 8.05 -10.90 5.56
N LEU A 35 6.74 -10.99 5.28
CA LEU A 35 6.14 -10.42 4.07
C LEU A 35 6.15 -8.90 4.11
N TYR A 36 5.73 -8.35 5.25
CA TYR A 36 5.71 -6.91 5.46
C TYR A 36 7.12 -6.34 5.44
N GLU A 37 8.07 -6.99 6.12
CA GLU A 37 9.46 -6.53 6.15
C GLU A 37 10.13 -6.64 4.77
N ALA A 38 9.93 -7.74 4.04
CA ALA A 38 10.45 -7.87 2.67
C ALA A 38 9.85 -6.80 1.75
N GLY A 39 8.55 -6.55 1.85
CA GLY A 39 7.87 -5.49 1.12
C GLY A 39 8.41 -4.09 1.45
N ARG A 40 8.68 -3.83 2.73
CA ARG A 40 9.24 -2.57 3.23
C ARG A 40 10.67 -2.33 2.71
N ARG A 41 11.55 -3.34 2.78
CA ARG A 41 12.95 -3.25 2.30
C ARG A 41 13.05 -2.99 0.80
N VAL A 42 12.14 -3.56 0.01
CA VAL A 42 12.07 -3.31 -1.44
C VAL A 42 11.41 -1.96 -1.75
N GLY A 43 10.40 -1.59 -0.98
CA GLY A 43 9.53 -0.45 -1.20
C GLY A 43 8.23 -0.85 -1.90
N PHE A 44 7.10 -0.67 -1.20
CA PHE A 44 5.77 -1.06 -1.69
C PHE A 44 5.38 -0.38 -3.02
N SER A 45 5.85 0.84 -3.26
CA SER A 45 5.62 1.56 -4.53
C SER A 45 6.24 0.84 -5.74
N LYS A 46 7.43 0.23 -5.57
CA LYS A 46 8.11 -0.54 -6.61
C LYS A 46 7.43 -1.89 -6.85
N ILE A 47 6.88 -2.50 -5.80
CA ILE A 47 6.14 -3.77 -5.90
C ILE A 47 4.81 -3.56 -6.63
N ARG A 48 4.15 -2.41 -6.41
CA ARG A 48 2.88 -2.08 -7.08
C ARG A 48 3.05 -1.89 -8.60
N ARG A 49 4.21 -1.39 -9.03
CA ARG A 49 4.56 -1.18 -10.44
C ARG A 49 5.01 -2.51 -11.08
N ARG A 50 4.02 -3.34 -11.41
CA ARG A 50 4.21 -4.68 -12.02
C ARG A 50 4.75 -4.64 -13.45
N ASP A 51 4.63 -3.50 -14.12
CA ASP A 51 5.05 -3.22 -15.50
C ASP A 51 6.55 -3.42 -15.73
N THR A 52 7.39 -3.13 -14.74
CA THR A 52 8.86 -3.18 -14.92
C THR A 52 9.51 -4.53 -14.59
N GLY A 53 8.80 -5.45 -13.92
CA GLY A 53 9.32 -6.75 -13.46
C GLY A 53 10.49 -6.70 -12.45
N ALA A 54 11.14 -5.54 -12.29
CA ALA A 54 12.25 -5.30 -11.37
C ALA A 54 11.82 -5.47 -9.91
N GLY A 55 10.58 -5.07 -9.58
CA GLY A 55 9.99 -5.27 -8.25
C GLY A 55 9.91 -6.74 -7.84
N LYS A 56 9.46 -7.63 -8.74
CA LYS A 56 9.36 -9.08 -8.48
C LYS A 56 10.74 -9.72 -8.25
N ARG A 57 11.73 -9.36 -9.07
CA ARG A 57 13.11 -9.87 -8.94
C ARG A 57 13.78 -9.40 -7.64
N ALA A 58 13.68 -8.12 -7.34
CA ALA A 58 14.23 -7.56 -6.10
C ALA A 58 13.56 -8.18 -4.87
N PHE A 59 12.23 -8.35 -4.91
CA PHE A 59 11.48 -9.00 -3.84
C PHE A 59 11.95 -10.43 -3.59
N GLY A 60 12.13 -11.25 -4.63
CA GLY A 60 12.58 -12.63 -4.45
C GLY A 60 13.94 -12.76 -3.75
N LYS A 61 14.88 -11.84 -4.01
CA LYS A 61 16.17 -11.80 -3.30
C LYS A 61 15.99 -11.41 -1.83
N ILE A 62 15.33 -10.29 -1.59
CA ILE A 62 15.14 -9.73 -0.25
C ILE A 62 14.31 -10.67 0.63
N TYR A 63 13.26 -11.27 0.09
CA TYR A 63 12.40 -12.21 0.81
C TYR A 63 13.21 -13.37 1.39
N LYS A 64 14.10 -13.98 0.60
CA LYS A 64 14.98 -15.06 1.07
C LYS A 64 15.93 -14.60 2.18
N GLU A 65 16.46 -13.39 2.09
CA GLU A 65 17.31 -12.80 3.13
C GLU A 65 16.53 -12.57 4.43
N VAL A 66 15.30 -12.07 4.33
CA VAL A 66 14.40 -11.82 5.47
C VAL A 66 13.97 -13.13 6.14
N CYS A 67 13.60 -14.17 5.37
CA CYS A 67 13.29 -15.48 5.94
C CYS A 67 14.50 -16.07 6.67
N LYS A 68 15.71 -15.95 6.11
CA LYS A 68 16.94 -16.38 6.79
C LYS A 68 17.17 -15.61 8.08
N ALA A 69 16.98 -14.30 8.07
CA ALA A 69 17.07 -13.46 9.25
C ALA A 69 16.06 -13.87 10.33
N HIS A 70 14.80 -14.13 9.95
CA HIS A 70 13.78 -14.62 10.86
C HIS A 70 14.15 -15.96 11.51
N MET A 71 14.66 -16.90 10.72
CA MET A 71 15.14 -18.20 11.21
C MET A 71 16.33 -18.06 12.18
N ARG A 72 17.14 -16.99 12.07
CA ARG A 72 18.21 -16.69 13.04
C ARG A 72 17.68 -16.07 14.35
N GLY A 73 16.38 -15.84 14.46
CA GLY A 73 15.76 -15.23 15.64
C GLY A 73 15.54 -13.73 15.53
N GLU A 74 15.83 -13.09 14.40
CA GLU A 74 15.42 -11.70 14.18
C GLU A 74 13.89 -11.61 14.16
N ARG A 75 13.35 -10.54 14.72
CA ARG A 75 11.92 -10.23 14.72
C ARG A 75 11.72 -8.86 14.12
N PHE A 76 10.66 -8.70 13.33
CA PHE A 76 10.42 -7.48 12.58
C PHE A 76 9.20 -6.74 13.13
N PRO A 77 9.38 -5.88 14.15
CA PRO A 77 8.28 -5.11 14.69
C PRO A 77 7.73 -4.16 13.62
N ARG A 78 6.41 -4.21 13.42
CA ARG A 78 5.72 -3.31 12.49
C ARG A 78 5.69 -1.91 13.10
N SER A 79 6.33 -0.95 12.45
CA SER A 79 6.06 0.46 12.72
C SER A 79 4.60 0.71 12.36
N VAL A 80 3.76 1.02 13.36
CA VAL A 80 2.35 1.33 13.15
C VAL A 80 2.29 2.55 12.23
N ILE A 81 1.88 2.32 10.98
CA ILE A 81 1.56 3.42 10.07
C ILE A 81 0.17 3.87 10.49
N GLU A 82 0.10 4.93 11.27
CA GLU A 82 -1.19 5.56 11.55
C GLU A 82 -1.79 6.02 10.21
N PRO A 83 -3.06 5.69 9.94
CA PRO A 83 -3.71 6.19 8.74
C PRO A 83 -3.63 7.71 8.77
N GLN A 84 -3.07 8.31 7.70
CA GLN A 84 -3.12 9.75 7.55
C GLN A 84 -4.57 10.18 7.66
N ASN A 85 -4.88 10.93 8.71
CA ASN A 85 -6.20 11.50 8.93
C ASN A 85 -6.34 12.65 7.91
N THR A 86 -6.65 12.31 6.66
CA THR A 86 -6.79 13.27 5.55
C THR A 86 -8.08 14.07 5.75
N GLY A 87 -8.06 14.97 6.71
CA GLY A 87 -9.12 15.94 6.99
C GLY A 87 -10.45 15.32 7.42
N GLU A 88 -11.21 16.10 8.17
CA GLU A 88 -12.61 15.79 8.47
C GLU A 88 -13.38 15.61 7.15
N LYS A 89 -14.15 14.52 7.03
CA LYS A 89 -15.05 14.36 5.88
C LYS A 89 -16.03 15.52 5.90
N LEU A 90 -16.05 16.31 4.82
CA LEU A 90 -17.04 17.38 4.65
C LEU A 90 -18.44 16.82 4.87
N THR A 91 -19.22 17.50 5.69
CA THR A 91 -20.63 17.22 5.89
C THR A 91 -21.38 17.39 4.57
N ALA A 92 -22.54 16.75 4.43
CA ALA A 92 -23.38 16.87 3.24
C ALA A 92 -23.72 18.35 2.92
N ARG A 93 -23.87 19.18 3.96
CA ARG A 93 -24.12 20.62 3.83
C ARG A 93 -22.94 21.37 3.22
N GLU A 94 -21.71 21.07 3.64
CA GLU A 94 -20.51 21.70 3.10
C GLU A 94 -20.22 21.27 1.66
N VAL A 95 -20.50 20.01 1.32
CA VAL A 95 -20.44 19.53 -0.07
C VAL A 95 -21.44 20.27 -0.94
N HIS A 96 -22.67 20.49 -0.46
CA HIS A 96 -23.69 21.24 -1.19
C HIS A 96 -23.27 22.70 -1.42
N ALA A 97 -22.79 23.37 -0.36
CA ALA A 97 -22.34 24.76 -0.43
C ALA A 97 -21.20 24.94 -1.45
N ARG A 98 -20.19 24.06 -1.43
CA ARG A 98 -19.10 24.09 -2.41
C ARG A 98 -19.57 23.88 -3.85
N ARG A 99 -20.57 23.01 -4.06
CA ARG A 99 -21.17 22.81 -5.38
C ARG A 99 -21.94 24.03 -5.88
N GLN A 100 -22.60 24.79 -5.00
CA GLN A 100 -23.27 26.03 -5.38
C GLN A 100 -22.26 27.10 -5.80
N ILE A 101 -21.25 27.35 -4.97
CA ILE A 101 -20.17 28.31 -5.28
C ILE A 101 -19.48 27.94 -6.61
N GLY A 102 -19.23 26.65 -6.85
CA GLY A 102 -18.65 26.20 -8.11
C GLY A 102 -19.54 26.49 -9.33
N ARG A 103 -20.87 26.34 -9.21
CA ARG A 103 -21.81 26.64 -10.30
C ARG A 103 -21.91 28.14 -10.57
N GLU A 104 -21.96 28.95 -9.52
CA GLU A 104 -21.99 30.42 -9.63
C GLU A 104 -20.75 30.92 -10.38
N ARG A 105 -19.55 30.50 -9.97
CA ARG A 105 -18.30 30.87 -10.64
C ARG A 105 -18.24 30.44 -12.10
N ILE A 106 -18.76 29.26 -12.44
CA ILE A 106 -18.83 28.81 -13.84
C ILE A 106 -19.80 29.69 -14.63
N GLY A 107 -20.93 30.09 -14.02
CA GLY A 107 -21.88 31.03 -14.61
C GLY A 107 -21.24 32.38 -14.91
N ASP A 108 -20.51 32.95 -13.94
CA ASP A 108 -19.80 34.22 -14.10
C ASP A 108 -18.77 34.15 -15.23
N ILE A 109 -17.99 33.06 -15.30
CA ILE A 109 -17.00 32.85 -16.36
C ILE A 109 -17.68 32.75 -17.73
N ARG A 110 -18.81 32.04 -17.84
CA ARG A 110 -19.56 31.95 -19.11
C ARG A 110 -20.09 33.31 -19.55
N ALA A 111 -20.63 34.10 -18.62
CA ALA A 111 -21.13 35.44 -18.91
C ALA A 111 -20.00 36.38 -19.40
N ILE A 112 -18.77 36.22 -18.89
CA ILE A 112 -17.60 36.98 -19.35
C ILE A 112 -17.14 36.54 -20.75
N LEU A 113 -17.35 35.27 -21.13
CA LEU A 113 -16.90 34.73 -22.42
C LEU A 113 -17.93 34.91 -23.55
N GLU A 114 -19.21 35.10 -23.21
CA GLU A 114 -20.31 35.30 -24.17
C GLU A 114 -20.67 36.79 -24.38
N GLY A 115 -20.07 37.70 -23.60
CA GLY A 115 -20.15 39.16 -23.78
C GLY A 115 -18.96 39.72 -24.54
#